data_AF-A0AAJ2V9G4-F1
#
_entry.id   AF-A0AAJ2V9G4-F1
#
_cell.length_a   1.000
_cell.length_b   1.000
_cell.length_c   1.000
_cell.angle_alpha   90.00
_cell.angle_beta   90.00
_cell.angle_gamma   90.00
#
_symmetry.space_group_name_H-M   'P 1'
#
loop_
_entity.id
_entity.type
_entity.pdbx_description
1 polymer ?
#
loop_
_entity_poly.entity_id
_entity_poly.type
_entity_poly.pdbx_seq_one_letter_code
_entity_poly.pdbx_strand_id
1 'polypeptide(L)'
;MNRSKNLDAYRHRAAQFGRLQHLQRLGLAYEMGPGTWAIHSDDEKTLRALGERGDIIRTMQRAMQRAMQRAMQRAMHGDARRVARAGGVRAR
;
A
#
# COMPACT_ATOMS: atom_id res chain seq x y z
N MET A 1 -42.18 1.60 6.26
CA MET A 1 -41.20 1.27 5.21
C MET A 1 -40.42 2.47 4.63
N ASN A 2 -40.90 3.72 4.72
CA ASN A 2 -40.34 4.86 3.95
C ASN A 2 -39.06 5.50 4.53
N ARG A 3 -38.84 5.45 5.86
CA ARG A 3 -37.68 6.09 6.53
C ARG A 3 -36.35 5.38 6.25
N SER A 4 -36.33 4.05 6.21
CA SER A 4 -35.10 3.29 5.97
C SER A 4 -34.55 3.55 4.57
N LYS A 5 -35.41 3.48 3.55
CA LYS A 5 -35.03 3.72 2.15
C LYS A 5 -34.42 5.11 1.93
N ASN A 6 -34.88 6.13 2.66
CA ASN A 6 -34.35 7.48 2.55
C ASN A 6 -32.95 7.60 3.19
N LEU A 7 -32.71 6.93 4.32
CA LEU A 7 -31.40 6.89 4.98
C LEU A 7 -30.36 6.17 4.12
N ASP A 8 -30.73 5.06 3.47
CA ASP A 8 -29.84 4.31 2.58
C ASP A 8 -29.44 5.15 1.36
N ALA A 9 -30.38 5.91 0.78
CA ALA A 9 -30.11 6.85 -0.30
C ALA A 9 -29.15 7.98 0.12
N TYR A 10 -29.33 8.52 1.33
CA TYR A 10 -28.45 9.56 1.87
C TYR A 10 -27.02 9.04 2.09
N ARG A 11 -26.88 7.85 2.69
CA ARG A 11 -25.58 7.18 2.89
C ARG A 11 -24.87 6.91 1.57
N HIS A 12 -25.61 6.42 0.57
CA HIS A 12 -25.06 6.20 -0.77
C HIS A 12 -24.54 7.50 -1.38
N ARG A 13 -25.29 8.60 -1.26
CA ARG A 13 -24.88 9.91 -1.77
C ARG A 13 -23.64 10.46 -1.05
N ALA A 14 -23.57 10.32 0.27
CA ALA A 14 -22.40 10.71 1.06
C ALA A 14 -21.15 9.93 0.64
N ALA A 15 -21.28 8.62 0.41
CA ALA A 15 -20.16 7.78 -0.08
C ALA A 15 -19.70 8.19 -1.49
N GLN A 16 -20.63 8.51 -2.39
CA GLN A 16 -20.30 9.02 -3.73
C GLN A 16 -19.55 10.35 -3.67
N PHE A 17 -19.98 11.25 -2.80
CA PHE A 17 -19.33 12.54 -2.61
C PHE A 17 -17.91 12.39 -2.07
N GLY A 18 -17.70 11.49 -1.09
CA GLY A 18 -16.38 11.16 -0.58
C GLY A 18 -15.44 10.59 -1.66
N ARG A 19 -15.96 9.77 -2.58
CA ARG A 19 -15.18 9.27 -3.72
C ARG A 19 -14.78 10.39 -4.69
N LEU A 20 -15.71 11.30 -5.02
CA LEU A 20 -15.42 12.44 -5.90
C LEU A 20 -14.35 13.37 -5.30
N GLN A 21 -14.46 13.68 -4.01
CA GLN A 21 -13.43 14.43 -3.29
C GLN A 21 -12.06 13.74 -3.34
N HIS A 22 -12.05 12.42 -3.19
CA HIS A 22 -10.81 11.65 -3.28
C HIS A 22 -10.20 11.74 -4.69
N LEU A 23 -11.01 11.54 -5.74
CA LEU A 23 -10.57 11.67 -7.14
C LEU A 23 -10.06 13.08 -7.44
N GLN A 24 -10.70 14.12 -6.90
CA GLN A 24 -10.22 15.49 -7.03
C GLN A 24 -8.86 15.71 -6.40
N ARG A 25 -8.63 15.17 -5.20
CA ARG A 25 -7.30 15.24 -4.54
C ARG A 25 -6.22 14.47 -5.30
N LEU A 26 -6.61 13.45 -6.06
CA LEU A 26 -5.70 12.72 -6.94
C LEU A 26 -5.47 13.44 -8.29
N GLY A 27 -6.16 14.54 -8.58
CA GLY A 27 -6.10 15.19 -9.89
C GLY A 27 -6.81 14.41 -11.01
N LEU A 28 -7.75 13.54 -10.65
CA LEU A 28 -8.51 12.70 -11.59
C LEU A 28 -9.90 13.25 -11.91
N ALA A 29 -10.47 14.08 -11.05
CA ALA A 29 -11.77 14.69 -11.27
C ALA A 29 -11.82 16.16 -10.82
N TYR A 30 -12.73 16.94 -11.37
CA TYR A 30 -12.98 18.31 -10.96
C TYR A 30 -14.47 18.65 -11.02
N GLU A 31 -14.90 19.58 -10.18
CA GLU A 31 -16.28 20.05 -10.16
C GLU A 31 -16.47 21.13 -11.23
N MET A 32 -17.38 20.88 -12.19
CA MET A 32 -17.77 21.83 -13.23
C MET A 32 -18.81 22.83 -12.72
N GLY A 33 -19.59 22.43 -11.70
CA GLY A 33 -20.67 23.18 -11.08
C GLY A 33 -21.35 22.31 -10.00
N PRO A 34 -22.30 22.85 -9.21
CA PRO A 34 -22.85 22.16 -8.05
C PRO A 34 -23.35 20.75 -8.38
N GLY A 35 -22.65 19.73 -7.88
CA GLY A 35 -23.01 18.33 -8.11
C GLY A 35 -22.74 17.79 -9.52
N THR A 36 -22.08 18.57 -10.38
CA THR A 36 -21.65 18.17 -11.73
C THR A 36 -20.13 18.04 -11.77
N TRP A 37 -19.65 16.84 -12.10
CA TRP A 37 -18.23 16.50 -12.05
C TRP A 37 -17.75 15.98 -13.41
N ALA A 38 -16.52 16.32 -13.75
CA ALA A 38 -15.83 15.82 -14.94
C ALA A 38 -14.51 15.14 -14.56
N ILE A 39 -14.08 14.19 -15.39
CA ILE A 39 -12.77 13.54 -15.28
C ILE A 39 -11.74 14.43 -15.98
N HIS A 40 -10.54 14.54 -15.41
CA HIS A 40 -9.45 15.26 -16.06
C HIS A 40 -9.01 14.55 -17.34
N SER A 41 -8.69 15.31 -18.39
CA SER A 41 -8.16 14.75 -19.64
C SER A 41 -6.78 14.11 -19.52
N ASP A 42 -6.06 14.37 -18.43
CA ASP A 42 -4.75 13.79 -18.09
C ASP A 42 -4.86 12.64 -17.07
N ASP A 43 -6.05 12.04 -16.95
CA ASP A 43 -6.35 10.94 -16.02
C ASP A 43 -5.46 9.72 -16.27
N GLU A 44 -5.26 9.32 -17.52
CA GLU A 44 -4.41 8.18 -17.89
C GLU A 44 -2.98 8.35 -17.37
N LYS A 45 -2.38 9.53 -17.59
CA LYS A 45 -1.02 9.83 -17.14
C LYS A 45 -0.93 9.83 -15.62
N THR A 46 -1.93 10.40 -14.96
CA THR A 46 -2.02 10.44 -13.49
C THR A 46 -2.14 9.02 -12.92
N LEU A 47 -3.02 8.19 -13.49
CA LEU A 47 -3.20 6.79 -13.11
C LEU A 47 -1.94 5.96 -13.36
N ARG A 48 -1.24 6.19 -14.47
CA ARG A 48 0.04 5.53 -14.77
C ARG A 48 1.11 5.87 -13.72
N ALA A 49 1.28 7.16 -13.39
CA ALA A 49 2.24 7.59 -12.37
C ALA A 49 1.91 7.01 -10.98
N LEU A 50 0.62 6.95 -10.62
CA LEU A 50 0.17 6.31 -9.37
C LEU A 50 0.48 4.80 -9.37
N GLY A 51 0.26 4.12 -10.49
CA GLY A 51 0.57 2.69 -10.68
C GLY A 51 2.06 2.41 -10.53
N GLU A 52 2.90 3.16 -11.24
CA GLU A 52 4.36 3.06 -11.17
C GLU A 52 4.88 3.24 -9.74
N ARG A 53 4.37 4.25 -9.02
CA ARG A 53 4.70 4.45 -7.60
C ARG A 53 4.31 3.25 -6.75
N GLY A 54 3.13 2.67 -6.98
CA GLY A 54 2.67 1.46 -6.31
C GLY A 54 3.58 0.27 -6.57
N ASP A 55 4.04 0.10 -7.81
CA ASP A 55 4.92 -1.00 -8.19
C ASP A 55 6.34 -0.86 -7.62
N ILE A 56 6.85 0.37 -7.51
CA ILE A 56 8.10 0.66 -6.80
C ILE A 56 7.96 0.24 -5.33
N ILE A 57 6.91 0.69 -4.65
CA ILE A 57 6.67 0.36 -3.24
C ILE A 57 6.56 -1.16 -3.06
N ARG A 58 5.79 -1.86 -3.90
CA ARG A 58 5.63 -3.31 -3.82
C ARG A 58 6.95 -4.04 -4.05
N THR A 59 7.78 -3.53 -4.96
CA THR A 59 9.11 -4.07 -5.23
C THR A 59 10.03 -3.90 -4.03
N MET A 60 10.05 -2.71 -3.43
CA MET A 60 10.83 -2.45 -2.22
C MET A 60 10.36 -3.30 -1.04
N GLN A 61 9.06 -3.42 -0.81
CA GLN A 61 8.49 -4.29 0.21
C GLN A 61 8.94 -5.74 0.05
N ARG A 62 8.88 -6.31 -1.17
CA ARG A 62 9.37 -7.66 -1.45
C ARG A 62 10.87 -7.81 -1.23
N ALA A 63 11.66 -6.82 -1.66
CA ALA A 63 13.11 -6.83 -1.47
C ALA A 63 13.50 -6.80 0.01
N MET A 64 12.86 -5.92 0.79
CA MET A 64 13.06 -5.81 2.24
C MET A 64 12.67 -7.09 2.97
N GLN A 65 11.52 -7.68 2.65
CA GLN A 65 11.09 -8.97 3.23
C GLN A 65 12.12 -10.08 2.96
N ARG A 66 12.63 -10.19 1.73
CA ARG A 66 13.68 -11.15 1.39
C ARG A 66 14.99 -10.88 2.14
N ALA A 67 15.37 -9.62 2.30
CA ALA A 67 16.57 -9.25 3.04
C ALA A 67 16.46 -9.65 4.52
N MET A 68 15.31 -9.40 5.15
CA MET A 68 15.03 -9.80 6.54
C MET A 68 15.08 -11.32 6.71
N GLN A 69 14.46 -12.08 5.80
CA GLN A 69 14.52 -13.54 5.82
C GLN A 69 15.95 -14.07 5.73
N ARG A 70 16.77 -13.51 4.84
CA ARG A 70 18.19 -13.88 4.72
C ARG A 70 18.99 -13.54 5.98
N ALA A 71 18.72 -12.39 6.60
CA ALA A 71 19.36 -12.00 7.86
C ALA A 71 19.02 -12.98 8.99
N MET A 72 17.75 -13.38 9.10
CA MET A 72 17.30 -14.39 10.06
C MET A 72 17.96 -15.75 9.81
N GLN A 73 18.02 -16.20 8.55
CA GLN A 73 18.70 -17.45 8.19
C GLN A 73 20.18 -17.40 8.59
N ARG A 74 20.87 -16.29 8.34
CA ARG A 74 22.28 -16.11 8.72
C ARG A 74 22.48 -16.13 10.24
N ALA A 75 21.58 -15.51 11.00
CA ALA A 75 21.63 -15.56 12.46
C ALA A 75 21.48 -17.00 12.98
N MET A 76 20.47 -17.73 12.50
CA MET A 76 20.22 -19.13 12.88
C MET A 76 21.40 -20.06 12.57
N HIS A 77 22.09 -19.87 11.44
CA HIS A 77 23.25 -20.68 11.07
C HIS A 77 24.58 -20.14 11.66
N GLY A 78 24.62 -18.86 12.03
CA GLY A 78 25.79 -18.20 12.60
C GLY A 78 26.08 -18.65 14.03
N ASP A 79 25.03 -18.91 14.81
CA ASP A 79 25.17 -19.44 16.18
C ASP A 79 25.79 -20.84 16.19
N ALA A 80 25.41 -21.72 15.27
CA ALA A 80 25.97 -23.08 15.17
C ALA A 80 27.51 -23.09 14.96
N ARG A 81 28.05 -22.08 14.26
CA ARG A 81 29.50 -21.96 14.01
C ARG A 81 30.28 -21.38 15.20
N ARG A 82 29.63 -20.61 16.08
CA ARG A 82 30.25 -20.06 17.31
C ARG A 82 30.40 -21.14 18.38
N VAL A 83 29.41 -22.02 18.53
CA VAL A 83 29.44 -23.12 19.52
C VAL A 83 30.51 -24.17 19.16
N ALA A 84 30.68 -24.47 17.86
CA ALA A 84 31.69 -25.43 17.40
C ALA A 84 33.15 -24.97 17.62
N ARG A 85 33.43 -23.66 17.65
CA ARG A 85 34.79 -23.14 17.93
C ARG A 85 35.14 -23.05 19.42
N ALA A 86 34.13 -23.07 20.31
CA ALA A 86 34.36 -22.98 21.75
C ALA A 86 34.67 -24.34 22.41
N GLY A 87 34.51 -25.46 21.69
CA GLY A 87 34.73 -26.81 22.22
C GLY A 87 36.10 -27.43 21.92
N GLY A 88 37.02 -26.72 21.28
CA GLY A 88 38.37 -27.21 20.99
C GLY A 88 39.43 -26.32 21.63
N VAL A 89 40.44 -26.95 22.25
CA VAL A 89 41.61 -26.37 22.98
C VAL A 89 41.35 -26.32 24.50
N ARG A 90 41.90 -27.20 25.35
CA ARG A 90 43.31 -27.63 25.49
C ARG A 90 43.39 -28.97 26.24
N ALA A 91 44.15 -29.93 25.72
CA ALA A 91 44.79 -30.99 26.50
C ALA A 91 46.30 -30.71 26.48
N ARG A 92 46.88 -30.41 27.64
CA ARG A 92 48.29 -30.59 27.98
C ARG A 92 48.38 -30.80 29.48
#